data_AF-A0A1S4CGR9-F1
#
_entry.id   AF-A0A1S4CGR9-F1
#
_cell.length_a   1.000
_cell.length_b   1.000
_cell.length_c   1.000
_cell.angle_alpha   90.00
_cell.angle_beta   90.00
_cell.angle_gamma   90.00
#
_symmetry.space_group_name_H-M   'P 1'
#
loop_
_entity.id
_entity.type
_entity.pdbx_description
1 polymer ?
#
loop_
_entity_poly.entity_id
_entity_poly.type
_entity_poly.pdbx_seq_one_letter_code
_entity_poly.pdbx_strand_id
1 'polypeptide(L)'
;MANFSFILGIIGNVISILMFAAPIKTFKRIIKKKSTEDFKGIPYITTLLSTSLWTFYGLLKPGGLLVVTVNGTGAILHIVYVTLFLIYAPKTLKIQSIKLVAIIDIAFLGAVIAITLLAVHGNTQLTLVGLLAAGLNIVMYASPLSATRTVIKMKRVEYMPFFLSFFQFLNGGVWAAYAVFVKDYYIGVPNGIGFLLGSAQLILYFIYYKSTPTKSTDQKEEKEGSAHLVRRGIQLNDLDGAHENDKNNRNLHKGKSLPKPSLARQYSEKLVKTLSISPSSLGSYNEDDIEKGLKDAH
;
A
#
# COMPACT_ATOMS: atom_id res chain seq x y z
N MET A 1 -8.28 -12.52 41.18
CA MET A 1 -8.20 -13.34 39.94
C MET A 1 -8.37 -12.40 38.76
N ALA A 2 -7.53 -12.48 37.73
CA ALA A 2 -7.70 -11.65 36.55
C ALA A 2 -9.03 -12.00 35.85
N ASN A 3 -9.81 -10.98 35.47
CA ASN A 3 -11.06 -11.17 34.76
C ASN A 3 -10.76 -11.84 33.40
N PHE A 4 -11.57 -12.82 32.98
CA PHE A 4 -11.35 -13.57 31.75
C PHE A 4 -11.28 -12.66 30.51
N SER A 5 -12.07 -11.57 30.50
CA SER A 5 -12.01 -10.53 29.47
C SER A 5 -10.65 -9.82 29.40
N PHE A 6 -9.97 -9.65 30.53
CA PHE A 6 -8.63 -9.06 30.57
C PHE A 6 -7.60 -9.99 29.91
N ILE A 7 -7.64 -11.28 30.23
CA ILE A 7 -6.75 -12.29 29.62
C ILE A 7 -6.95 -12.34 28.10
N LEU A 8 -8.22 -12.40 27.65
CA LEU A 8 -8.54 -12.36 26.23
C LEU A 8 -8.03 -11.08 25.55
N GLY A 9 -8.20 -9.92 26.20
CA GLY A 9 -7.71 -8.67 25.62
C GLY A 9 -6.18 -8.59 25.55
N ILE A 10 -5.44 -9.18 26.50
CA ILE A 10 -3.97 -9.30 26.41
C ILE A 10 -3.55 -10.20 25.25
N ILE A 11 -4.19 -11.36 25.10
CA ILE A 11 -3.94 -12.27 23.96
C ILE A 11 -4.25 -11.55 22.64
N GLY A 12 -5.38 -10.83 22.58
CA GLY A 12 -5.77 -10.03 21.42
C GLY A 12 -4.75 -8.96 21.09
N ASN A 13 -4.23 -8.24 22.10
CA ASN A 13 -3.17 -7.24 21.92
C ASN A 13 -1.92 -7.85 21.28
N VAL A 14 -1.43 -8.97 21.80
CA VAL A 14 -0.24 -9.64 21.28
C VAL A 14 -0.44 -10.05 19.82
N ILE A 15 -1.56 -10.71 19.51
CA ILE A 15 -1.87 -11.16 18.13
C ILE A 15 -1.95 -9.97 17.17
N SER A 16 -2.69 -8.92 17.54
CA SER A 16 -2.84 -7.73 16.69
C SER A 16 -1.51 -7.01 16.45
N ILE A 17 -0.66 -6.89 17.47
CA ILE A 17 0.67 -6.27 17.33
C ILE A 17 1.55 -7.07 16.37
N LEU A 18 1.52 -8.41 16.45
CA LEU A 18 2.24 -9.26 15.49
C LEU A 18 1.73 -9.05 14.06
N MET A 19 0.43 -8.87 13.87
CA MET A 19 -0.16 -8.55 12.57
C MET A 19 0.27 -7.15 12.08
N PHE A 20 0.27 -6.14 12.94
CA PHE A 20 0.79 -4.81 12.60
C PHE A 20 2.30 -4.80 12.32
N ALA A 21 3.04 -5.77 12.84
CA ALA A 21 4.45 -5.97 12.56
C ALA A 21 4.71 -6.72 11.23
N ALA A 22 3.70 -7.33 10.60
CA ALA A 22 3.87 -8.09 9.37
C ALA A 22 4.52 -7.29 8.22
N PRO A 23 4.21 -5.99 8.00
CA PRO A 23 4.84 -5.19 6.95
C PRO A 23 6.30 -4.80 7.21
N ILE A 24 6.88 -5.05 8.41
CA ILE A 24 8.26 -4.63 8.73
C ILE A 24 9.26 -5.17 7.70
N LYS A 25 9.12 -6.43 7.28
CA LYS A 25 10.00 -7.03 6.27
C LYS A 25 9.89 -6.30 4.92
N THR A 26 8.67 -5.93 4.53
CA THR A 26 8.40 -5.13 3.32
C THR A 26 9.05 -3.75 3.41
N PHE A 27 8.90 -3.04 4.52
CA PHE A 27 9.50 -1.72 4.68
C PHE A 27 11.02 -1.74 4.78
N LYS A 28 11.62 -2.80 5.37
CA LYS A 28 13.07 -3.02 5.31
C LYS A 28 13.56 -3.12 3.87
N ARG A 29 12.81 -3.82 2.99
CA ARG A 29 13.12 -3.90 1.56
C ARG A 29 13.00 -2.54 0.87
N ILE A 30 11.93 -1.78 1.14
CA ILE A 30 11.73 -0.43 0.60
C ILE A 30 12.91 0.49 0.96
N ILE A 31 13.36 0.47 2.23
CA ILE A 31 14.51 1.27 2.69
C ILE A 31 15.79 0.85 1.96
N LYS A 32 16.06 -0.45 1.86
CA LYS A 32 17.25 -1.00 1.18
C LYS A 32 17.28 -0.65 -0.31
N LYS A 33 16.12 -0.69 -0.97
CA LYS A 33 15.98 -0.43 -2.40
C LYS A 33 15.76 1.06 -2.73
N LYS A 34 15.50 1.90 -1.72
CA LYS A 34 15.19 3.32 -1.87
C LYS A 34 14.03 3.58 -2.84
N SER A 35 13.09 2.64 -2.92
CA SER A 35 11.93 2.67 -3.81
C SER A 35 10.80 1.85 -3.21
N THR A 36 9.56 2.31 -3.38
CA THR A 36 8.36 1.54 -3.00
C THR A 36 8.06 0.39 -3.96
N GLU A 37 8.82 0.24 -5.06
CA GLU A 37 8.54 -0.75 -6.12
C GLU A 37 7.05 -0.68 -6.51
N ASP A 38 6.35 -1.82 -6.55
CA ASP A 38 4.92 -1.91 -6.83
C ASP A 38 4.04 -1.93 -5.57
N PHE A 39 4.62 -1.69 -4.38
CA PHE A 39 3.86 -1.66 -3.14
C PHE A 39 2.93 -0.43 -3.10
N LYS A 40 1.69 -0.65 -2.67
CA LYS A 40 0.68 0.41 -2.54
C LYS A 40 0.66 0.97 -1.12
N GLY A 41 0.53 2.29 -1.00
CA GLY A 41 0.45 2.99 0.28
C GLY A 41 -0.93 2.91 0.96
N ILE A 42 -1.99 2.72 0.17
CA ILE A 42 -3.39 2.76 0.62
C ILE A 42 -3.65 1.90 1.86
N PRO A 43 -3.24 0.61 1.92
CA PRO A 43 -3.51 -0.23 3.09
C PRO A 43 -2.94 0.34 4.40
N TYR A 44 -1.77 1.00 4.34
CA TYR A 44 -1.14 1.57 5.52
C TYR A 44 -1.85 2.85 5.98
N ILE A 45 -2.26 3.68 5.03
CA ILE A 45 -3.00 4.94 5.28
C ILE A 45 -4.38 4.61 5.86
N THR A 46 -5.13 3.69 5.25
CA THR A 46 -6.46 3.31 5.77
C THR A 46 -6.39 2.61 7.13
N THR A 47 -5.31 1.85 7.38
CA THR A 47 -5.10 1.21 8.68
C THR A 47 -4.70 2.24 9.75
N LEU A 48 -3.99 3.30 9.38
CA LEU A 48 -3.73 4.44 10.27
C LEU A 48 -5.04 5.10 10.71
N LEU A 49 -5.95 5.40 9.78
CA LEU A 49 -7.27 5.92 10.13
C LEU A 49 -8.04 4.97 11.05
N SER A 50 -8.09 3.69 10.69
CA SER A 50 -8.81 2.67 11.46
C SER A 50 -8.29 2.56 12.89
N THR A 51 -6.98 2.40 13.05
CA THR A 51 -6.35 2.32 14.37
C THR A 51 -6.49 3.62 15.17
N SER A 52 -6.48 4.79 14.51
CA SER A 52 -6.72 6.07 15.19
C SER A 52 -8.16 6.20 15.70
N LEU A 53 -9.16 5.82 14.89
CA LEU A 53 -10.57 5.80 15.30
C LEU A 53 -10.82 4.81 16.44
N TRP A 54 -10.25 3.61 16.38
CA TRP A 54 -10.37 2.63 17.46
C TRP A 54 -9.65 3.07 18.74
N THR A 55 -8.53 3.77 18.62
CA THR A 55 -7.84 4.38 19.77
C THR A 55 -8.75 5.42 20.42
N PHE A 56 -9.34 6.32 19.62
CA PHE A 56 -10.25 7.33 20.13
C PHE A 56 -11.51 6.72 20.75
N TYR A 57 -12.09 5.70 20.11
CA TYR A 57 -13.19 4.90 20.68
C TYR A 57 -12.82 4.32 22.06
N GLY A 58 -11.64 3.71 22.18
CA GLY A 58 -11.15 3.15 23.43
C GLY A 58 -10.93 4.21 24.52
N LEU A 59 -10.52 5.43 24.16
CA LEU A 59 -10.36 6.54 25.10
C LEU A 59 -11.69 7.05 25.65
N LEU A 60 -12.75 7.03 24.83
CA LEU A 60 -14.10 7.42 25.25
C LEU A 60 -14.79 6.33 26.10
N LYS A 61 -14.43 5.06 25.88
CA LYS A 61 -15.07 3.91 26.53
C LYS A 61 -14.53 3.66 27.95
N PRO A 62 -15.37 3.59 28.99
CA PRO A 62 -14.96 3.10 30.31
C PRO A 62 -14.38 1.67 30.20
N GLY A 63 -13.17 1.47 30.71
CA GLY A 63 -12.46 0.18 30.59
C GLY A 63 -11.92 -0.12 29.19
N GLY A 64 -11.85 0.87 28.30
CA GLY A 64 -11.33 0.73 26.93
C GLY A 64 -9.81 0.57 26.81
N LEU A 65 -9.07 0.48 27.92
CA LEU A 65 -7.60 0.48 27.93
C LEU A 65 -6.98 -0.54 26.97
N LEU A 66 -7.48 -1.77 26.93
CA LEU A 66 -6.95 -2.83 26.05
C LEU A 66 -7.17 -2.52 24.56
N VAL A 67 -8.21 -1.77 24.23
CA VAL A 67 -8.50 -1.30 22.86
C VAL A 67 -7.57 -0.13 22.52
N VAL A 68 -7.32 0.77 23.47
CA VAL A 68 -6.37 1.89 23.32
C VAL A 68 -4.95 1.39 23.12
N THR A 69 -4.48 0.42 23.92
CA THR A 69 -3.10 -0.05 23.85
C THR A 69 -2.80 -0.72 22.51
N VAL A 70 -3.68 -1.59 22.03
CA VAL A 70 -3.48 -2.30 20.77
C VAL A 70 -3.53 -1.36 19.57
N ASN A 71 -4.54 -0.49 19.52
CA ASN A 71 -4.76 0.38 18.37
C ASN A 71 -3.84 1.59 18.41
N GLY A 72 -3.49 2.10 19.58
CA GLY A 72 -2.48 3.16 19.72
C GLY A 72 -1.11 2.68 19.26
N THR A 73 -0.72 1.45 19.63
CA THR A 73 0.50 0.82 19.10
C THR A 73 0.41 0.65 17.59
N GLY A 74 -0.74 0.19 17.08
CA GLY A 74 -1.02 0.09 15.65
C GLY A 74 -0.88 1.43 14.91
N ALA A 75 -1.43 2.50 15.46
CA ALA A 75 -1.37 3.84 14.90
C ALA A 75 0.07 4.35 14.85
N ILE A 76 0.85 4.18 15.92
CA ILE A 76 2.27 4.56 15.94
C ILE A 76 3.06 3.81 14.86
N LEU A 77 2.87 2.49 14.74
CA LEU A 77 3.51 1.69 13.69
C LEU A 77 3.10 2.17 12.29
N HIS A 78 1.83 2.48 12.08
CA HIS A 78 1.33 2.91 10.78
C HIS A 78 1.73 4.33 10.42
N ILE A 79 1.90 5.24 11.39
CA ILE A 79 2.55 6.53 11.16
C ILE A 79 3.95 6.29 10.58
N VAL A 80 4.74 5.42 11.20
CA VAL A 80 6.09 5.08 10.70
C VAL A 80 6.04 4.51 9.29
N TYR A 81 5.15 3.56 9.01
CA TYR A 81 4.99 2.98 7.67
C TYR A 81 4.58 4.00 6.62
N VAL A 82 3.59 4.85 6.92
CA VAL A 82 3.13 5.90 6.01
C VAL A 82 4.26 6.90 5.75
N THR A 83 4.98 7.35 6.78
CA THR A 83 6.13 8.25 6.62
C THR A 83 7.20 7.63 5.72
N LEU A 84 7.60 6.38 5.98
CA LEU A 84 8.59 5.69 5.14
C LEU A 84 8.11 5.54 3.69
N PHE A 85 6.82 5.22 3.50
CA PHE A 85 6.22 5.13 2.18
C PHE A 85 6.32 6.48 1.45
N LEU A 86 5.94 7.57 2.11
CA LEU A 86 5.99 8.93 1.53
C LEU A 86 7.42 9.38 1.22
N ILE A 87 8.42 8.96 1.99
CA ILE A 87 9.83 9.25 1.71
C ILE A 87 10.26 8.58 0.39
N TYR A 88 9.99 7.28 0.24
CA TYR A 88 10.53 6.48 -0.86
C TYR A 88 9.61 6.32 -2.08
N ALA A 89 8.36 6.80 -2.03
CA ALA A 89 7.43 6.69 -3.14
C ALA A 89 7.82 7.58 -4.33
N PRO A 90 7.56 7.14 -5.58
CA PRO A 90 7.72 7.99 -6.77
C PRO A 90 6.73 9.17 -6.73
N LYS A 91 7.06 10.29 -7.39
CA LYS A 91 6.33 11.57 -7.29
C LYS A 91 4.81 11.42 -7.42
N THR A 92 4.34 10.68 -8.43
CA THR A 92 2.90 10.48 -8.68
C THR A 92 2.19 9.77 -7.52
N LEU A 93 2.72 8.63 -7.08
CA LEU A 93 2.15 7.87 -5.95
C LEU A 93 2.28 8.63 -4.62
N LYS A 94 3.38 9.37 -4.45
CA LYS A 94 3.63 10.22 -3.28
C LYS A 94 2.56 11.30 -3.15
N ILE A 95 2.30 12.06 -4.22
CA ILE A 95 1.28 13.12 -4.22
C ILE A 95 -0.12 12.55 -3.95
N GLN A 96 -0.47 11.42 -4.59
CA GLN A 96 -1.73 10.73 -4.32
C GLN A 96 -1.86 10.30 -2.85
N SER A 97 -0.78 9.77 -2.28
CA SER A 97 -0.75 9.31 -0.88
C SER A 97 -0.82 10.48 0.10
N ILE A 98 -0.12 11.60 -0.16
CA ILE A 98 -0.20 12.82 0.64
C ILE A 98 -1.63 13.36 0.64
N LYS A 99 -2.27 13.44 -0.54
CA LYS A 99 -3.67 13.88 -0.64
C LYS A 99 -4.58 12.98 0.18
N LEU A 100 -4.39 11.66 0.10
CA LEU A 100 -5.20 10.72 0.85
C LEU A 100 -5.00 10.92 2.36
N VAL A 101 -3.77 10.93 2.87
CA VAL A 101 -3.44 11.20 4.28
C VAL A 101 -4.09 12.52 4.76
N ALA A 102 -3.93 13.61 4.00
CA ALA A 102 -4.49 14.90 4.37
C ALA A 102 -6.02 14.86 4.47
N ILE A 103 -6.70 14.18 3.55
CA ILE A 103 -8.16 14.08 3.54
C ILE A 103 -8.65 13.15 4.65
N ILE A 104 -8.09 11.94 4.78
CA ILE A 104 -8.68 10.90 5.63
C ILE A 104 -8.10 10.88 7.05
N ASP A 105 -6.78 11.01 7.21
CA ASP A 105 -6.11 10.92 8.52
C ASP A 105 -6.01 12.26 9.25
N ILE A 106 -6.09 13.38 8.52
CA ILE A 106 -6.03 14.72 9.13
C ILE A 106 -7.42 15.36 9.14
N ALA A 107 -8.00 15.65 7.97
CA ALA A 107 -9.24 16.39 7.90
C ALA A 107 -10.44 15.59 8.43
N PHE A 108 -10.67 14.38 7.93
CA PHE A 108 -11.79 13.54 8.38
C PHE A 108 -11.64 13.12 9.84
N LEU A 109 -10.49 12.56 10.22
CA LEU A 109 -10.24 12.17 11.62
C LEU A 109 -10.35 13.37 12.58
N GLY A 110 -9.74 14.50 12.22
CA GLY A 110 -9.81 15.73 13.01
C GLY A 110 -11.24 16.25 13.16
N ALA A 111 -12.03 16.21 12.08
CA ALA A 111 -13.46 16.56 12.13
C ALA A 111 -14.26 15.61 13.03
N VAL A 112 -14.04 14.29 12.94
CA VAL A 112 -14.69 13.31 13.80
C VAL A 112 -14.37 13.58 15.28
N ILE A 113 -13.10 13.82 15.61
CA ILE A 113 -12.67 14.14 16.98
C ILE A 113 -13.32 15.45 17.45
N ALA A 114 -13.23 16.51 16.66
CA ALA A 114 -13.76 17.83 17.00
C ALA A 114 -15.28 17.77 17.21
N ILE A 115 -16.05 17.18 16.29
CA ILE A 115 -17.50 17.03 16.42
C ILE A 115 -17.85 16.19 17.64
N THR A 116 -17.14 15.09 17.87
CA THR A 116 -17.43 14.20 19.01
C THR A 116 -17.19 14.91 20.34
N LEU A 117 -16.11 15.69 20.47
CA LEU A 117 -15.76 16.36 21.72
C LEU A 117 -16.54 17.66 21.96
N LEU A 118 -16.89 18.40 20.90
CA LEU A 118 -17.48 19.73 21.02
C LEU A 118 -19.00 19.75 20.82
N ALA A 119 -19.56 18.83 20.03
CA ALA A 119 -20.96 18.87 19.62
C ALA A 119 -21.79 17.66 20.10
N VAL A 120 -21.14 16.55 20.47
CA VAL A 120 -21.82 15.31 20.89
C VAL A 120 -21.57 15.09 22.38
N HIS A 121 -22.58 14.60 23.10
CA HIS A 121 -22.51 14.43 24.55
C HIS A 121 -22.96 13.02 24.97
N GLY A 122 -22.42 12.56 26.11
CA GLY A 122 -22.80 11.30 26.74
C GLY A 122 -22.60 10.08 25.83
N ASN A 123 -23.53 9.12 25.91
CA ASN A 123 -23.40 7.83 25.22
C ASN A 123 -23.40 7.94 23.68
N THR A 124 -23.90 9.05 23.13
CA THR A 124 -23.90 9.31 21.70
C THR A 124 -22.48 9.47 21.13
N GLN A 125 -21.53 9.94 21.94
CA GLN A 125 -20.12 10.04 21.53
C GLN A 125 -19.56 8.65 21.19
N LEU A 126 -19.79 7.70 22.08
CA LEU A 126 -19.34 6.31 21.92
C LEU A 126 -20.03 5.65 20.72
N THR A 127 -21.33 5.90 20.54
CA THR A 127 -22.11 5.39 19.41
C THR A 127 -21.57 5.88 18.07
N LEU A 128 -21.33 7.19 17.93
CA LEU A 128 -20.86 7.79 16.69
C LEU A 128 -19.50 7.22 16.28
N VAL A 129 -18.52 7.27 17.20
CA VAL A 129 -17.15 6.80 16.91
C VAL A 129 -17.14 5.28 16.71
N GLY A 130 -17.92 4.53 17.51
CA GLY A 130 -18.05 3.08 17.39
C GLY A 130 -18.61 2.64 16.04
N LEU A 131 -19.65 3.31 15.53
CA LEU A 131 -20.22 3.02 14.21
C LEU A 131 -19.24 3.33 13.08
N LEU A 132 -18.54 4.46 13.15
CA LEU A 132 -17.55 4.84 12.14
C LEU A 132 -16.37 3.86 12.13
N ALA A 133 -15.83 3.51 13.29
CA ALA A 133 -14.72 2.57 13.43
C ALA A 133 -15.11 1.15 12.97
N ALA A 134 -16.30 0.67 13.38
CA ALA A 134 -16.82 -0.63 12.96
C ALA A 134 -17.10 -0.67 11.45
N GLY A 135 -17.75 0.36 10.90
CA GLY A 135 -18.05 0.47 9.48
C GLY A 135 -16.79 0.48 8.63
N LEU A 136 -15.79 1.28 9.01
CA LEU A 136 -14.48 1.30 8.33
C LEU A 136 -13.80 -0.09 8.37
N ASN A 137 -13.82 -0.76 9.52
CA ASN A 137 -13.25 -2.09 9.67
C ASN A 137 -13.95 -3.11 8.75
N ILE A 138 -15.28 -3.06 8.63
CA ILE A 138 -16.05 -3.90 7.70
C ILE A 138 -15.66 -3.61 6.24
N VAL A 139 -15.55 -2.34 5.85
CA VAL A 139 -15.11 -1.96 4.50
C VAL A 139 -13.71 -2.48 4.21
N MET A 140 -12.80 -2.45 5.18
CA MET A 140 -11.44 -2.98 5.03
C MET A 140 -11.42 -4.49 4.74
N TYR A 141 -12.44 -5.26 5.14
CA TYR A 141 -12.55 -6.66 4.76
C TYR A 141 -12.84 -6.92 3.27
N ALA A 142 -13.14 -5.88 2.49
CA ALA A 142 -13.22 -6.01 1.03
C ALA A 142 -11.90 -6.54 0.42
N SER A 143 -10.75 -6.18 1.00
CA SER A 143 -9.44 -6.66 0.53
C SER A 143 -9.25 -8.18 0.72
N PRO A 144 -9.40 -8.75 1.94
CA PRO A 144 -9.31 -10.20 2.13
C PRO A 144 -10.38 -10.98 1.36
N LEU A 145 -11.58 -10.40 1.17
CA LEU A 145 -12.63 -11.00 0.34
C LEU A 145 -12.27 -11.01 -1.16
N SER A 146 -11.60 -9.97 -1.65
CA SER A 146 -11.04 -9.95 -3.01
C SER A 146 -9.97 -11.03 -3.20
N ALA A 147 -9.13 -11.24 -2.17
CA ALA A 147 -8.12 -12.29 -2.17
C ALA A 147 -8.75 -13.70 -2.21
N THR A 148 -9.78 -13.98 -1.40
CA THR A 148 -10.49 -15.29 -1.45
C THR A 148 -11.11 -15.54 -2.82
N ARG A 149 -11.76 -14.54 -3.41
CA ARG A 149 -12.32 -14.63 -4.77
C ARG A 149 -11.25 -14.96 -5.81
N THR A 150 -10.08 -14.34 -5.69
CA THR A 150 -8.93 -14.62 -6.58
C THR A 150 -8.44 -16.07 -6.41
N VAL A 151 -8.33 -16.58 -5.18
CA VAL A 151 -7.93 -17.98 -4.93
C VAL A 151 -8.90 -18.97 -5.56
N ILE A 152 -10.21 -18.74 -5.43
CA ILE A 152 -11.25 -19.59 -6.03
C ILE A 152 -11.14 -19.58 -7.57
N LYS A 153 -11.00 -18.38 -8.16
CA LYS A 153 -10.92 -18.23 -9.62
C LYS A 153 -9.65 -18.86 -10.21
N MET A 154 -8.52 -18.67 -9.52
CA MET A 154 -7.20 -19.11 -10.00
C MET A 154 -6.84 -20.54 -9.55
N LYS A 155 -7.63 -21.14 -8.63
CA LYS A 155 -7.38 -22.44 -7.98
C LYS A 155 -5.96 -22.57 -7.40
N ARG A 156 -5.38 -21.47 -6.91
CA ARG A 156 -4.02 -21.41 -6.36
C ARG A 156 -3.98 -20.53 -5.11
N VAL A 157 -3.24 -20.97 -4.11
CA VAL A 157 -3.09 -20.26 -2.81
C VAL A 157 -1.93 -19.27 -2.76
N GLU A 158 -1.28 -18.99 -3.89
CA GLU A 158 -0.07 -18.15 -3.97
C GLU A 158 -0.27 -16.72 -3.43
N TYR A 159 -1.51 -16.22 -3.47
CA TYR A 159 -1.88 -14.88 -2.98
C TYR A 159 -2.46 -14.87 -1.55
N MET A 160 -2.48 -16.02 -0.86
CA MET A 160 -3.02 -16.17 0.49
C MET A 160 -2.06 -16.94 1.40
N PRO A 161 -1.08 -16.27 2.03
CA PRO A 161 -0.17 -16.93 2.95
C PRO A 161 -0.95 -17.45 4.16
N PHE A 162 -0.81 -18.76 4.45
CA PHE A 162 -1.49 -19.45 5.54
C PHE A 162 -1.44 -18.68 6.88
N PHE A 163 -0.23 -18.25 7.27
CA PHE A 163 -0.03 -17.56 8.54
C PHE A 163 -0.82 -16.27 8.63
N LEU A 164 -0.96 -15.50 7.55
CA LEU A 164 -1.73 -14.25 7.57
C LEU A 164 -3.21 -14.54 7.81
N SER A 165 -3.78 -15.53 7.12
CA SER A 165 -5.17 -15.96 7.31
C SER A 165 -5.39 -16.53 8.72
N PHE A 166 -4.43 -17.31 9.23
CA PHE A 166 -4.49 -17.89 10.57
C PHE A 166 -4.47 -16.83 11.67
N PHE A 167 -3.56 -15.87 11.60
CA PHE A 167 -3.51 -14.77 12.56
C PHE A 167 -4.74 -13.87 12.44
N GLN A 168 -5.27 -13.63 11.24
CA GLN A 168 -6.53 -12.90 11.06
C GLN A 168 -7.73 -13.62 11.71
N PHE A 169 -7.82 -14.94 11.55
CA PHE A 169 -8.82 -15.78 12.20
C PHE A 169 -8.72 -15.68 13.73
N LEU A 170 -7.52 -15.90 14.29
CA LEU A 170 -7.32 -15.80 15.74
C LEU A 170 -7.64 -14.40 16.26
N ASN A 171 -7.21 -13.36 15.55
CA ASN A 171 -7.46 -11.98 15.91
C ASN A 171 -8.96 -11.68 15.97
N GLY A 172 -9.70 -12.02 14.91
CA GLY A 172 -11.15 -11.83 14.86
C GLY A 172 -11.85 -12.62 15.97
N GLY A 173 -11.47 -13.88 16.20
CA GLY A 173 -12.06 -14.74 17.22
C GLY A 173 -11.84 -14.24 18.63
N VAL A 174 -10.60 -13.86 18.98
CA VAL A 174 -10.25 -13.37 20.31
C VAL A 174 -10.92 -12.03 20.59
N TRP A 175 -10.92 -11.10 19.63
CA TRP A 175 -11.58 -9.79 19.82
C TRP A 175 -13.11 -9.90 19.82
N ALA A 176 -13.70 -10.83 19.05
CA ALA A 176 -15.13 -11.12 19.13
C ALA A 176 -15.51 -11.73 20.49
N ALA A 177 -14.72 -12.68 20.98
CA ALA A 177 -14.93 -13.25 22.32
C ALA A 177 -14.79 -12.18 23.40
N TYR A 178 -13.72 -11.37 23.35
CA TYR A 178 -13.51 -10.22 24.25
C TYR A 178 -14.75 -9.31 24.27
N ALA A 179 -15.26 -8.95 23.09
CA ALA A 179 -16.42 -8.09 22.92
C ALA A 179 -17.71 -8.66 23.56
N VAL A 180 -17.92 -9.98 23.51
CA VAL A 180 -19.05 -10.64 24.19
C VAL A 180 -18.95 -10.43 25.71
N PHE A 181 -17.77 -10.60 26.30
CA PHE A 181 -17.59 -10.41 27.75
C PHE A 181 -17.72 -8.95 28.19
N VAL A 182 -17.25 -8.00 27.38
CA VAL A 182 -17.40 -6.56 27.68
C VAL A 182 -18.71 -5.95 27.15
N LYS A 183 -19.61 -6.79 26.60
CA LYS A 183 -20.91 -6.42 26.03
C LYS A 183 -20.82 -5.26 25.03
N ASP A 184 -19.80 -5.31 24.16
CA ASP A 184 -19.52 -4.27 23.18
C ASP A 184 -19.76 -4.77 21.75
N TYR A 185 -20.93 -4.46 21.21
CA TYR A 185 -21.29 -4.87 19.85
C TYR A 185 -20.50 -4.12 18.76
N TYR A 186 -19.99 -2.91 19.04
CA TYR A 186 -19.17 -2.18 18.07
C TYR A 186 -17.87 -2.91 17.80
N ILE A 187 -17.24 -3.47 18.83
CA ILE A 187 -16.07 -4.34 18.67
C ILE A 187 -16.50 -5.71 18.14
N GLY A 188 -17.59 -6.28 18.67
CA GLY A 188 -18.00 -7.66 18.41
C GLY A 188 -18.38 -7.93 16.95
N VAL A 189 -19.22 -7.08 16.35
CA VAL A 189 -19.73 -7.27 14.98
C VAL A 189 -18.61 -7.33 13.93
N PRO A 190 -17.73 -6.32 13.79
CA PRO A 190 -16.66 -6.37 12.79
C PRO A 190 -15.67 -7.49 13.08
N ASN A 191 -15.33 -7.78 14.34
CA ASN A 191 -14.41 -8.88 14.65
C ASN A 191 -15.03 -10.26 14.38
N GLY A 192 -16.34 -10.42 14.60
CA GLY A 192 -17.08 -11.63 14.23
C GLY A 192 -17.12 -11.85 12.72
N ILE A 193 -17.36 -10.79 11.93
CA ILE A 193 -17.25 -10.86 10.46
C ILE A 193 -15.82 -11.25 10.05
N GLY A 194 -14.80 -10.63 10.66
CA GLY A 194 -13.39 -10.96 10.42
C GLY A 194 -13.06 -12.42 10.75
N PHE A 195 -13.62 -12.96 11.83
CA PHE A 195 -13.48 -14.36 12.22
C PHE A 195 -14.08 -15.30 11.19
N LEU A 196 -15.29 -15.01 10.70
CA LEU A 196 -15.94 -15.80 9.65
C LEU A 196 -15.15 -15.77 8.35
N LEU A 197 -14.68 -14.59 7.94
CA LEU A 197 -13.86 -14.45 6.74
C LEU A 197 -12.51 -15.17 6.89
N GLY A 198 -11.84 -15.05 8.03
CA GLY A 198 -10.61 -15.78 8.34
C GLY A 198 -10.81 -17.30 8.33
N SER A 199 -11.94 -17.77 8.85
CA SER A 199 -12.33 -19.19 8.78
C SER A 199 -12.49 -19.64 7.34
N ALA A 200 -13.20 -18.88 6.52
CA ALA A 200 -13.38 -19.17 5.09
C ALA A 200 -12.03 -19.19 4.35
N GLN A 201 -11.13 -18.26 4.66
CA GLN A 201 -9.77 -18.22 4.12
C GLN A 201 -8.97 -19.48 4.46
N LEU A 202 -9.03 -19.95 5.71
CA LEU A 202 -8.36 -21.19 6.14
C LEU A 202 -8.93 -22.43 5.46
N ILE A 203 -10.26 -22.54 5.37
CA ILE A 203 -10.94 -23.65 4.69
C ILE A 203 -10.52 -23.70 3.21
N LEU A 204 -10.58 -22.56 2.51
CA LEU A 204 -10.16 -22.47 1.11
C LEU A 204 -8.68 -22.81 0.94
N TYR A 205 -7.82 -22.38 1.86
CA TYR A 205 -6.41 -22.76 1.84
C TYR A 205 -6.25 -24.28 1.86
N PHE A 206 -6.88 -25.00 2.80
CA PHE A 206 -6.76 -26.46 2.87
C PHE A 206 -7.34 -27.19 1.66
N ILE A 207 -8.41 -26.68 1.06
CA ILE A 207 -9.00 -27.26 -0.16
C ILE A 207 -8.04 -27.14 -1.36
N TYR A 208 -7.45 -25.95 -1.58
CA TYR A 208 -6.63 -25.67 -2.77
C TYR A 208 -5.12 -25.88 -2.58
N TYR A 209 -4.65 -26.11 -1.34
CA TYR A 209 -3.23 -26.32 -1.04
C TYR A 209 -2.67 -27.52 -1.84
N LYS A 210 -3.43 -28.62 -1.93
CA LYS A 210 -3.02 -29.81 -2.70
C LYS A 210 -3.11 -29.65 -4.22
N SER A 211 -3.86 -28.67 -4.72
CA SER A 211 -4.02 -28.41 -6.16
C SER A 211 -3.00 -27.42 -6.72
N THR A 212 -2.12 -26.88 -5.86
CA THR A 212 -1.08 -25.94 -6.29
C THR A 212 0.18 -26.74 -6.68
N PRO A 213 0.59 -26.78 -7.96
CA PRO A 213 1.83 -27.44 -8.35
C PRO A 213 2.99 -26.71 -7.67
N THR A 214 3.82 -27.43 -6.94
CA THR A 214 5.00 -26.93 -6.24
C THR A 214 5.99 -26.35 -7.26
N LYS A 215 5.88 -25.06 -7.58
CA LYS A 215 7.02 -24.33 -8.15
C LYS A 215 7.91 -23.90 -6.99
N SER A 216 8.91 -24.75 -6.76
CA SER A 216 10.15 -24.55 -6.03
C SER A 216 10.39 -23.16 -5.43
N THR A 217 10.46 -23.16 -4.10
CA THR A 217 11.04 -22.11 -3.26
C THR A 217 12.49 -21.77 -3.66
N ASP A 218 13.17 -22.62 -4.45
CA ASP A 218 14.57 -22.47 -4.84
C ASP A 218 14.86 -21.31 -5.81
N GLN A 219 13.89 -20.82 -6.58
CA GLN A 219 14.15 -19.75 -7.57
C GLN A 219 14.24 -18.33 -6.98
N LYS A 220 13.91 -18.15 -5.69
CA LYS A 220 14.10 -16.85 -5.01
C LYS A 220 15.49 -16.71 -4.39
N GLU A 221 16.13 -17.80 -4.00
CA GLU A 221 17.47 -17.77 -3.39
C GLU A 221 18.60 -17.72 -4.44
N GLU A 222 18.44 -18.39 -5.58
CA GLU A 222 19.49 -18.44 -6.61
C GLU A 222 19.71 -17.10 -7.33
N LYS A 223 18.65 -16.27 -7.44
CA LYS A 223 18.76 -14.90 -7.95
C LYS A 223 19.44 -13.94 -6.97
N GLU A 224 19.35 -14.19 -5.66
CA GLU A 224 20.05 -13.41 -4.65
C GLU A 224 21.53 -13.84 -4.52
N GLY A 225 21.83 -15.13 -4.65
CA GLY A 225 23.20 -15.66 -4.65
C GLY A 225 24.02 -15.19 -5.86
N SER A 226 23.44 -15.22 -7.06
CA SER A 226 24.10 -14.80 -8.30
C SER A 226 24.35 -13.28 -8.34
N ALA A 227 23.42 -12.48 -7.81
CA ALA A 227 23.60 -11.03 -7.70
C ALA A 227 24.67 -10.63 -6.67
N HIS A 228 24.89 -11.45 -5.64
CA HIS A 228 25.93 -11.22 -4.63
C HIS A 228 27.33 -11.57 -5.16
N LEU A 229 27.47 -12.63 -5.97
CA LEU A 229 28.73 -13.01 -6.61
C LEU A 229 29.19 -11.98 -7.65
N VAL A 230 28.27 -11.47 -8.49
CA VAL A 230 28.57 -10.41 -9.47
C VAL A 230 29.01 -9.12 -8.79
N ARG A 231 28.38 -8.76 -7.66
CA ARG A 231 28.74 -7.56 -6.90
C ARG A 231 30.11 -7.68 -6.22
N ARG A 232 30.48 -8.88 -5.78
CA ARG A 232 31.79 -9.15 -5.17
C ARG A 232 32.93 -9.17 -6.20
N GLY A 233 32.66 -9.65 -7.42
CA GLY A 233 33.61 -9.59 -8.54
C GLY A 233 33.90 -8.16 -9.01
N ILE A 234 32.89 -7.26 -8.98
CA ILE A 234 33.07 -5.85 -9.32
C ILE A 234 33.87 -5.11 -8.23
N GLN A 235 33.63 -5.40 -6.95
CA GLN A 235 34.39 -4.78 -5.84
C GLN A 235 35.85 -5.20 -5.75
N LEU A 236 36.21 -6.40 -6.22
CA LEU A 236 37.61 -6.85 -6.25
C LEU A 236 38.41 -6.18 -7.38
N ASN A 237 37.77 -5.77 -8.48
CA ASN A 237 38.45 -5.04 -9.56
C ASN A 237 38.68 -3.55 -9.24
N ASP A 238 37.90 -2.96 -8.32
CA ASP A 238 38.02 -1.54 -7.95
C ASP A 238 39.03 -1.27 -6.82
N LEU A 239 39.63 -2.32 -6.23
CA LEU A 239 40.59 -2.19 -5.12
C LEU A 239 42.06 -2.39 -5.51
N ASP A 240 42.36 -2.76 -6.77
CA ASP A 240 43.74 -2.90 -7.27
C ASP A 240 44.26 -1.66 -8.03
N GLY A 241 43.54 -0.54 -7.98
CA GLY A 241 43.77 0.65 -8.80
C GLY A 241 44.26 1.90 -8.06
N ALA A 242 45.17 1.79 -7.09
CA ALA A 242 45.82 2.98 -6.53
C ALA A 242 47.19 2.67 -5.89
N HIS A 243 48.26 2.69 -6.68
CA HIS A 243 49.57 3.16 -6.24
C HIS A 243 50.44 3.63 -7.42
N GLU A 244 51.26 4.62 -7.10
CA GLU A 244 51.95 5.62 -7.92
C GLU A 244 53.16 5.17 -8.76
N ASN A 245 53.35 5.94 -9.84
CA ASN A 245 54.57 6.54 -10.40
C ASN A 245 55.78 5.71 -10.93
N ASP A 246 56.09 6.04 -12.19
CA ASP A 246 57.39 6.50 -12.72
C ASP A 246 58.12 5.60 -13.76
N LYS A 247 58.63 6.31 -14.78
CA LYS A 247 59.70 6.00 -15.75
C LYS A 247 59.42 5.24 -17.06
N ASN A 248 59.82 5.96 -18.10
CA ASN A 248 60.56 5.53 -19.30
C ASN A 248 59.84 4.79 -20.42
N ASN A 249 59.56 5.57 -21.47
CA ASN A 249 60.17 5.45 -22.80
C ASN A 249 60.39 4.03 -23.35
N ARG A 250 59.55 3.64 -24.33
CA ARG A 250 59.95 2.81 -25.49
C ARG A 250 58.87 2.82 -26.58
N ASN A 251 59.28 3.31 -27.75
CA ASN A 251 58.61 3.11 -29.03
C ASN A 251 58.40 1.62 -29.33
N LEU A 252 57.21 1.23 -29.79
CA LEU A 252 57.03 0.05 -30.63
C LEU A 252 55.96 0.27 -31.70
N HIS A 253 56.39 0.08 -32.94
CA HIS A 253 55.61 0.08 -34.18
C HIS A 253 54.82 -1.22 -34.38
N LYS A 254 53.79 -1.09 -35.24
CA LYS A 254 53.14 -2.09 -36.11
C LYS A 254 52.10 -3.04 -35.49
N GLY A 255 50.86 -2.84 -35.95
CA GLY A 255 49.82 -3.88 -36.07
C GLY A 255 48.74 -3.40 -37.05
N LYS A 256 48.79 -3.88 -38.29
CA LYS A 256 47.79 -3.64 -39.35
C LYS A 256 46.57 -4.58 -39.19
N SER A 257 45.42 -4.07 -39.63
CA SER A 257 44.26 -4.75 -40.23
C SER A 257 43.38 -5.69 -39.38
N LEU A 258 42.08 -5.37 -39.23
CA LEU A 258 41.00 -5.72 -40.17
C LEU A 258 39.71 -4.91 -39.86
N PRO A 259 38.77 -4.73 -40.81
CA PRO A 259 37.71 -3.73 -40.77
C PRO A 259 36.36 -4.25 -40.24
N LYS A 260 35.53 -3.31 -39.76
CA LYS A 260 34.10 -3.52 -39.43
C LYS A 260 33.31 -3.90 -40.70
N PRO A 261 32.36 -4.85 -40.66
CA PRO A 261 31.52 -5.14 -41.81
C PRO A 261 30.52 -4.01 -42.05
N SER A 262 30.61 -3.42 -43.24
CA SER A 262 29.63 -2.53 -43.85
C SER A 262 28.46 -3.35 -44.39
N LEU A 263 27.27 -3.20 -43.82
CA LEU A 263 26.03 -3.58 -44.47
C LEU A 263 25.54 -2.37 -45.28
N ALA A 264 25.84 -2.38 -46.58
CA ALA A 264 25.15 -1.56 -47.55
C ALA A 264 24.05 -2.42 -48.20
N ARG A 265 22.78 -2.07 -47.97
CA ARG A 265 21.71 -2.33 -48.94
C ARG A 265 20.77 -1.12 -48.99
N GLN A 266 20.99 -0.33 -50.04
CA GLN A 266 20.10 0.57 -50.78
C GLN A 266 18.84 1.09 -50.08
N TYR A 267 18.77 2.38 -49.75
CA TYR A 267 18.31 3.48 -50.62
C TYR A 267 16.86 3.33 -51.13
N SER A 268 15.95 4.00 -50.45
CA SER A 268 14.95 4.86 -51.08
C SER A 268 14.80 6.09 -50.19
N GLU A 269 15.55 7.15 -50.52
CA GLU A 269 15.26 8.50 -50.06
C GLU A 269 14.62 9.26 -51.21
N LYS A 270 13.53 9.97 -50.91
CA LYS A 270 13.15 11.30 -51.43
C LYS A 270 11.72 11.57 -50.94
N LEU A 271 11.32 12.76 -50.51
CA LEU A 271 11.97 13.97 -50.02
C LEU A 271 10.79 14.79 -49.47
N VAL A 272 11.03 15.53 -48.38
CA VAL A 272 10.08 16.43 -47.73
C VAL A 272 9.82 17.70 -48.57
N LYS A 273 8.59 18.24 -48.43
CA LYS A 273 8.08 19.62 -48.67
C LYS A 273 7.66 20.05 -50.09
N THR A 274 6.39 20.46 -50.20
CA THR A 274 5.99 21.81 -50.69
C THR A 274 4.67 22.26 -50.05
N LEU A 275 4.62 23.57 -49.77
CA LEU A 275 3.51 24.39 -49.28
C LEU A 275 2.72 24.96 -50.49
N SER A 276 1.48 25.38 -50.20
CA SER A 276 0.71 26.44 -50.88
C SER A 276 0.01 26.12 -52.22
N ILE A 277 -1.34 26.06 -52.15
CA ILE A 277 -2.22 26.85 -53.02
C ILE A 277 -3.24 27.56 -52.11
N SER A 278 -3.37 28.88 -52.31
CA SER A 278 -4.36 29.82 -51.76
C SER A 278 -4.96 30.59 -52.98
N PRO A 279 -5.75 31.67 -52.84
CA PRO A 279 -7.18 31.77 -52.50
C PRO A 279 -8.01 32.54 -53.57
N SER A 280 -9.33 32.55 -53.43
CA SER A 280 -10.27 33.62 -53.88
C SER A 280 -11.69 33.22 -53.43
N SER A 281 -12.53 34.03 -52.78
CA SER A 281 -12.60 35.49 -52.66
C SER A 281 -13.74 35.90 -51.69
N LEU A 282 -13.52 37.02 -50.96
CA LEU A 282 -14.48 38.06 -50.49
C LEU A 282 -15.59 37.67 -49.48
N GLY A 283 -15.87 38.40 -48.37
CA GLY A 283 -15.40 39.66 -47.78
C GLY A 283 -16.15 39.86 -46.43
N SER A 284 -15.49 40.29 -45.34
CA SER A 284 -15.66 41.60 -44.65
C SER A 284 -17.12 41.98 -44.28
N TYR A 285 -17.53 42.34 -43.06
CA TYR A 285 -17.06 43.43 -42.19
C TYR A 285 -17.91 43.41 -40.88
N ASN A 286 -17.32 43.87 -39.77
CA ASN A 286 -17.86 44.57 -38.57
C ASN A 286 -19.05 44.00 -37.76
N GLU A 287 -18.96 43.85 -36.43
CA GLU A 287 -18.86 44.86 -35.33
C GLU A 287 -20.27 45.31 -34.85
N ASP A 288 -20.56 45.00 -33.59
CA ASP A 288 -21.52 45.60 -32.63
C ASP A 288 -22.93 46.06 -33.05
N ASP A 289 -23.95 45.45 -32.43
CA ASP A 289 -25.18 46.09 -31.90
C ASP A 289 -25.94 45.03 -31.06
N ILE A 290 -25.95 45.10 -29.73
CA ILE A 290 -26.88 45.87 -28.87
C ILE A 290 -28.36 45.43 -28.97
N GLU A 291 -28.80 44.82 -27.87
CA GLU A 291 -30.12 44.85 -27.21
C GLU A 291 -31.41 44.30 -27.86
N LYS A 292 -32.10 43.57 -26.96
CA LYS A 292 -33.54 43.56 -26.67
C LYS A 292 -34.49 42.79 -27.60
N GLY A 293 -35.18 41.84 -26.98
CA GLY A 293 -36.51 41.43 -27.45
C GLY A 293 -36.99 40.04 -27.03
N LEU A 294 -36.96 39.69 -25.74
CA LEU A 294 -37.86 38.65 -25.23
C LEU A 294 -38.79 39.27 -24.18
N LYS A 295 -39.97 39.68 -24.67
CA LYS A 295 -41.17 39.87 -23.87
C LYS A 295 -42.37 39.33 -24.66
N ASP A 296 -43.12 38.51 -23.95
CA ASP A 296 -44.56 38.30 -24.03
C ASP A 296 -45.13 37.57 -25.26
N ALA A 297 -45.60 36.33 -25.05
CA ALA A 297 -46.97 35.93 -25.38
C ALA A 297 -47.30 34.52 -24.87
N HIS A 298 -48.26 34.49 -23.94
CA HIS A 298 -49.19 33.41 -23.55
C HIS A 298 -48.75 32.24 -22.68
#